data_AF-A0A0B1TV80-F1
#
_entry.id   AF-A0A0B1TV80-F1
#
_cell.length_a   1.000
_cell.length_b   1.000
_cell.length_c   1.000
_cell.angle_alpha   90.00
_cell.angle_beta   90.00
_cell.angle_gamma   90.00
#
_symmetry.space_group_name_H-M   'P 1'
#
loop_
_entity.id
_entity.type
_entity.pdbx_description
1 polymer ?
#
loop_
_entity_poly.entity_id
_entity_poly.type
_entity_poly.pdbx_seq_one_letter_code
_entity_poly.pdbx_strand_id
1 'polypeptide(L)'
;MVDPVRLLEGEFYSYTRALYVLAEIHFHLSEWEHLLADIDDLWMNVMKTRPRSVAGRRILKDLEVMTVLVLQKSQVTPSGRHKLLKELYEGISSSEGLKKPIRSSLMDDSSLSPEDFAIFKKFLRLLSSGNGAEARGLMFEDGYMSTQASAVKTVKARFSFLSPLGVQVLQRFLDENQDEYGY
;
A
#
# COMPACT_ATOMS: atom_id res chain seq x y z
N MET A 1 39.10 6.22 -4.48
CA MET A 1 38.30 6.63 -5.64
C MET A 1 36.91 6.04 -5.43
N VAL A 2 35.88 6.86 -5.28
CA VAL A 2 34.51 6.36 -5.04
C VAL A 2 33.94 5.90 -6.38
N ASP A 3 33.43 4.68 -6.42
CA ASP A 3 32.78 4.11 -7.61
C ASP A 3 31.52 4.95 -7.96
N PRO A 4 31.41 5.54 -9.17
CA PRO A 4 30.26 6.32 -9.60
C PRO A 4 28.93 5.57 -9.44
N VAL A 5 28.93 4.24 -9.56
CA VAL A 5 27.74 3.41 -9.37
C VAL A 5 27.26 3.46 -7.92
N ARG A 6 28.19 3.45 -6.96
CA ARG A 6 27.86 3.52 -5.53
C ARG A 6 27.33 4.90 -5.12
N LEU A 7 27.76 5.97 -5.78
CA LEU A 7 27.23 7.32 -5.55
C LEU A 7 25.77 7.42 -6.01
N LEU A 8 25.46 6.92 -7.22
CA LEU A 8 24.09 6.87 -7.75
C LEU A 8 23.17 5.95 -6.92
N GLU A 9 23.72 4.91 -6.31
CA GLU A 9 23.01 4.12 -5.30
C GLU A 9 22.67 4.94 -4.06
N GLY A 10 23.66 5.61 -3.47
CA GLY A 10 23.45 6.45 -2.29
C GLY A 10 22.42 7.55 -2.51
N GLU A 11 22.45 8.20 -3.69
CA GLU A 11 21.50 9.25 -4.07
C GLU A 11 20.06 8.69 -4.15
N PHE A 12 19.87 7.57 -4.85
CA PHE A 12 18.56 6.93 -4.94
C PHE A 12 17.98 6.58 -3.57
N TYR A 13 18.78 5.98 -2.68
CA TYR A 13 18.31 5.60 -1.35
C TYR A 13 18.00 6.80 -0.47
N SER A 14 18.85 7.83 -0.52
CA SER A 14 18.66 9.05 0.28
C SER A 14 17.42 9.82 -0.17
N TYR A 15 17.23 9.97 -1.48
CA TYR A 15 16.06 10.63 -2.05
C TYR A 15 14.77 9.86 -1.77
N THR A 16 14.77 8.53 -1.99
CA THR A 16 13.62 7.68 -1.68
C THR A 16 13.25 7.75 -0.19
N ARG A 17 14.25 7.73 0.69
CA ARG A 17 14.01 7.87 2.14
C ARG A 17 13.44 9.23 2.51
N ALA A 18 13.94 10.32 1.92
CA ALA A 18 13.42 11.66 2.16
C ALA A 18 11.94 11.76 1.78
N LEU A 19 11.56 11.20 0.63
CA LEU A 19 10.16 11.15 0.21
C LEU A 19 9.27 10.30 1.14
N TYR A 20 9.76 9.15 1.62
CA TYR A 20 9.01 8.37 2.62
C TYR A 20 8.80 9.14 3.94
N VAL A 21 9.79 9.92 4.38
CA VAL A 21 9.67 10.77 5.57
C VAL A 21 8.65 11.89 5.34
N LEU A 22 8.64 12.51 4.16
CA LEU A 22 7.64 13.53 3.82
C LEU A 22 6.23 12.93 3.79
N ALA A 23 6.06 11.77 3.17
CA ALA A 23 4.80 11.03 3.16
C ALA A 23 4.35 10.66 4.59
N GLU A 24 5.27 10.25 5.46
CA GLU A 24 4.96 9.96 6.87
C GLU A 24 4.48 11.22 7.63
N ILE A 25 5.05 12.38 7.34
CA ILE A 25 4.58 13.66 7.91
C ILE A 25 3.15 13.95 7.45
N HIS A 26 2.87 13.93 6.14
CA HIS A 26 1.51 14.20 5.64
C HIS A 26 0.49 13.16 6.12
N PHE A 27 0.90 11.90 6.26
CA PHE A 27 0.07 10.86 6.88
C PHE A 27 -0.32 11.22 8.31
N HIS A 28 0.64 11.61 9.16
CA HIS A 28 0.35 11.99 10.55
C HIS A 28 -0.48 13.28 10.67
N LEU A 29 -0.38 14.18 9.70
CA LEU A 29 -1.24 15.37 9.60
C LEU A 29 -2.61 15.09 8.99
N SER A 30 -2.89 13.85 8.56
CA SER A 30 -4.12 13.46 7.85
C SER A 30 -4.36 14.26 6.56
N GLU A 31 -3.28 14.71 5.91
CA GLU A 31 -3.31 15.44 4.64
C GLU A 31 -3.25 14.45 3.47
N TRP A 32 -4.38 13.77 3.22
CA TRP A 32 -4.47 12.64 2.28
C TRP A 32 -4.08 13.00 0.84
N GLU A 33 -4.42 14.21 0.39
CA GLU A 33 -4.08 14.72 -0.95
C GLU A 33 -2.57 14.91 -1.11
N HIS A 34 -1.90 15.49 -0.11
CA HIS A 34 -0.44 15.67 -0.13
C HIS A 34 0.29 14.34 0.00
N LEU A 35 -0.19 13.45 0.89
CA LEU A 35 0.31 12.08 0.98
C LEU A 35 0.22 11.36 -0.37
N LEU A 36 -0.90 11.50 -1.09
CA LEU A 36 -1.07 10.88 -2.40
C LEU A 36 -0.10 11.45 -3.45
N ALA A 37 0.18 12.75 -3.40
CA ALA A 37 1.18 13.39 -4.26
C ALA A 37 2.60 12.86 -3.98
N ASP A 38 2.99 12.72 -2.70
CA ASP A 38 4.29 12.14 -2.35
C ASP A 38 4.43 10.68 -2.82
N ILE A 39 3.35 9.92 -2.74
CA ILE A 39 3.28 8.53 -3.25
C ILE A 39 3.49 8.51 -4.77
N ASP A 40 2.89 9.45 -5.51
CA ASP A 40 3.09 9.58 -6.96
C ASP A 40 4.53 9.95 -7.30
N ASP A 41 5.15 10.85 -6.54
CA ASP A 41 6.56 11.22 -6.72
C ASP A 41 7.50 10.04 -6.42
N LEU A 42 7.23 9.28 -5.36
CA LEU A 42 7.93 8.02 -5.05
C LEU A 42 7.80 7.02 -6.19
N TRP A 43 6.59 6.83 -6.70
CA TRP A 43 6.32 5.90 -7.80
C TRP A 43 7.10 6.28 -9.04
N MET A 44 7.03 7.56 -9.44
CA MET A 44 7.72 8.08 -10.61
C MET A 44 9.23 7.98 -10.47
N ASN A 45 9.78 8.27 -9.28
CA ASN A 45 11.20 8.10 -9.01
C ASN A 45 11.66 6.65 -9.20
N VAL A 46 10.93 5.69 -8.61
CA VAL A 46 11.27 4.26 -8.74
C VAL A 46 11.14 3.77 -10.17
N MET A 47 10.09 4.18 -10.89
CA MET A 47 9.88 3.82 -12.29
C MET A 47 10.98 4.36 -13.22
N LYS A 48 11.50 5.57 -12.95
CA LYS A 48 12.58 6.18 -13.73
C LYS A 48 13.93 5.52 -13.47
N THR A 49 14.20 5.18 -12.21
CA THR A 49 15.57 4.82 -11.79
C THR A 49 15.79 3.31 -11.70
N ARG A 50 14.84 2.55 -11.11
CA ARG A 50 15.08 1.14 -10.72
C ARG A 50 13.84 0.23 -10.78
N PRO A 51 12.98 0.27 -11.82
CA PRO A 51 11.72 -0.48 -11.84
C PRO A 51 11.90 -2.01 -11.80
N ARG A 52 13.02 -2.51 -12.33
CA ARG A 52 13.32 -3.95 -12.42
C ARG A 52 14.19 -4.48 -11.28
N SER A 53 14.63 -3.61 -10.37
CA SER A 53 15.40 -4.05 -9.21
C SER A 53 14.51 -4.72 -8.17
N VAL A 54 15.06 -5.60 -7.33
CA VAL A 54 14.31 -6.24 -6.23
C VAL A 54 13.75 -5.18 -5.27
N ALA A 55 14.57 -4.18 -4.91
CA ALA A 55 14.15 -3.07 -4.06
C ALA A 55 13.06 -2.22 -4.71
N GLY A 56 13.21 -1.86 -6.00
CA GLY A 56 12.22 -1.08 -6.73
C GLY A 56 10.88 -1.80 -6.85
N ARG A 57 10.86 -3.09 -7.20
CA ARG A 57 9.63 -3.89 -7.20
C ARG A 57 8.96 -3.94 -5.84
N ARG A 58 9.75 -4.07 -4.76
CA ARG A 58 9.23 -4.06 -3.38
C ARG A 58 8.55 -2.73 -3.06
N ILE A 59 9.19 -1.61 -3.42
CA ILE A 59 8.63 -0.27 -3.21
C ILE A 59 7.34 -0.09 -4.03
N LEU A 60 7.31 -0.49 -5.31
CA LEU A 60 6.10 -0.37 -6.13
C LEU A 60 4.90 -1.12 -5.52
N LYS A 61 5.13 -2.32 -4.96
CA LYS A 61 4.08 -3.07 -4.23
C LYS A 61 3.54 -2.31 -3.01
N ASP A 62 4.44 -1.74 -2.22
CA ASP A 62 4.10 -0.93 -1.04
C ASP A 62 3.27 0.30 -1.45
N LEU A 63 3.74 1.03 -2.47
CA LEU A 63 3.08 2.21 -2.98
C LEU A 63 1.72 1.91 -3.61
N GLU A 64 1.54 0.77 -4.28
CA GLU A 64 0.23 0.37 -4.80
C GLU A 64 -0.79 0.17 -3.68
N VAL A 65 -0.42 -0.59 -2.63
CA VAL A 65 -1.27 -0.81 -1.46
C VAL A 65 -1.65 0.52 -0.81
N MET A 66 -0.66 1.39 -0.57
CA MET A 66 -0.90 2.72 0.00
C MET A 66 -1.78 3.58 -0.90
N THR A 67 -1.53 3.61 -2.22
CA THR A 67 -2.32 4.39 -3.20
C THR A 67 -3.80 3.98 -3.11
N VAL A 68 -4.08 2.67 -3.15
CA VAL A 68 -5.46 2.17 -3.13
C VAL A 68 -6.18 2.54 -1.84
N LEU A 69 -5.51 2.43 -0.68
CA LEU A 69 -6.09 2.82 0.59
C LEU A 69 -6.33 4.34 0.66
N VAL A 70 -5.30 5.14 0.38
CA VAL A 70 -5.40 6.61 0.46
C VAL A 70 -6.46 7.15 -0.50
N LEU A 71 -6.63 6.55 -1.68
CA LEU A 71 -7.71 6.90 -2.62
C LEU A 71 -9.12 6.68 -2.06
N GLN A 72 -9.31 5.82 -1.06
CA GLN A 72 -10.61 5.67 -0.39
C GLN A 72 -10.93 6.82 0.57
N LYS A 73 -9.92 7.59 1.00
CA LYS A 73 -10.06 8.72 1.93
C LYS A 73 -9.94 10.07 1.25
N SER A 74 -9.14 10.17 0.20
CA SER A 74 -8.92 11.43 -0.49
C SER A 74 -10.18 11.87 -1.24
N GLN A 75 -10.37 13.18 -1.35
CA GLN A 75 -11.44 13.76 -2.17
C GLN A 75 -11.00 13.97 -3.63
N VAL A 76 -9.83 13.46 -3.99
CA VAL A 76 -9.25 13.61 -5.33
C VAL A 76 -10.09 12.84 -6.33
N THR A 77 -10.44 13.50 -7.43
CA THR A 77 -11.05 12.82 -8.57
C THR A 77 -10.01 11.91 -9.23
N PRO A 78 -10.17 10.58 -9.21
CA PRO A 78 -9.15 9.67 -9.73
C PRO A 78 -8.92 9.89 -11.22
N SER A 79 -7.65 10.02 -11.61
CA SER A 79 -7.23 10.14 -13.01
C SER A 79 -5.97 9.32 -13.27
N GLY A 80 -5.67 9.06 -14.55
CA GLY A 80 -4.48 8.28 -14.93
C GLY A 80 -4.36 6.95 -14.18
N ARG A 81 -3.23 6.75 -13.48
CA ARG A 81 -2.93 5.55 -12.69
C ARG A 81 -3.94 5.30 -11.57
N HIS A 82 -4.40 6.35 -10.88
CA HIS A 82 -5.36 6.20 -9.78
C HIS A 82 -6.69 5.64 -10.26
N LYS A 83 -7.15 6.08 -11.44
CA LYS A 83 -8.38 5.57 -12.05
C LYS A 83 -8.25 4.08 -12.38
N LEU A 84 -7.12 3.67 -12.96
CA LEU A 84 -6.86 2.26 -13.29
C LEU A 84 -6.85 1.38 -12.03
N LEU A 85 -6.14 1.80 -10.99
CA LEU A 85 -6.11 1.08 -9.71
C LEU A 85 -7.50 1.01 -9.07
N LYS A 86 -8.24 2.12 -9.06
CA LYS A 86 -9.60 2.14 -8.53
C LYS A 86 -10.51 1.16 -9.27
N GLU A 87 -10.51 1.18 -10.60
CA GLU A 87 -11.28 0.25 -11.42
C GLU A 87 -10.86 -1.21 -11.20
N LEU A 88 -9.56 -1.48 -11.05
CA LEU A 88 -9.02 -2.81 -10.80
C LEU A 88 -9.51 -3.40 -9.47
N TYR A 89 -9.52 -2.58 -8.40
CA TYR A 89 -9.87 -3.04 -7.05
C TYR A 89 -11.38 -2.98 -6.75
N GLU A 90 -12.12 -2.00 -7.30
CA GLU A 90 -13.57 -1.85 -7.11
C GLU A 90 -14.40 -2.62 -8.15
N GLY A 91 -13.93 -2.67 -9.40
CA GLY A 91 -14.72 -3.08 -10.58
C GLY A 91 -15.01 -4.58 -10.73
N ILE A 92 -14.82 -5.39 -9.70
CA ILE A 92 -15.02 -6.84 -9.78
C ILE A 92 -16.21 -7.32 -8.93
N SER A 93 -16.87 -6.41 -8.19
CA SER A 93 -18.16 -6.68 -7.55
C SER A 93 -19.33 -6.67 -8.55
N SER A 94 -19.16 -6.03 -9.71
CA SER A 94 -20.17 -5.93 -10.77
C SER A 94 -19.81 -6.84 -11.95
N SER A 95 -19.85 -8.15 -11.73
CA SER A 95 -19.51 -9.16 -12.74
C SER A 95 -20.61 -9.37 -13.79
N GLU A 96 -21.06 -8.32 -14.48
CA GLU A 96 -21.92 -8.48 -15.68
C GLU A 96 -21.40 -7.73 -16.93
N GLY A 97 -20.39 -6.86 -16.85
CA GLY A 97 -19.99 -6.01 -17.99
C GLY A 97 -18.60 -6.20 -18.60
N LEU A 98 -17.57 -6.56 -17.82
CA LEU A 98 -16.19 -6.52 -18.34
C LEU A 98 -15.82 -7.78 -19.14
N LYS A 99 -15.57 -7.60 -20.45
CA LYS A 99 -15.04 -8.61 -21.36
C LYS A 99 -13.70 -9.17 -20.84
N LYS A 100 -13.53 -10.50 -20.85
CA LYS A 100 -12.32 -11.23 -20.40
C LYS A 100 -10.95 -10.62 -20.80
N PRO A 101 -10.73 -10.12 -22.04
CA PRO A 101 -9.42 -9.55 -22.42
C PRO A 101 -9.06 -8.24 -21.69
N ILE A 102 -10.06 -7.47 -21.24
CA ILE A 102 -9.83 -6.23 -20.50
C ILE A 102 -9.37 -6.55 -19.07
N ARG A 103 -9.90 -7.64 -18.50
CA ARG A 103 -9.52 -8.10 -17.15
C ARG A 103 -8.07 -8.59 -17.09
N SER A 104 -7.59 -9.29 -18.12
CA SER A 104 -6.19 -9.73 -18.16
C SER A 104 -5.25 -8.53 -18.31
N SER A 105 -5.58 -7.57 -19.19
CA SER A 105 -4.76 -6.37 -19.38
C SER A 105 -4.68 -5.48 -18.13
N LEU A 106 -5.76 -5.37 -17.36
CA LEU A 106 -5.75 -4.59 -16.11
C LEU A 106 -4.96 -5.28 -14.99
N MET A 107 -4.90 -6.62 -15.00
CA MET A 107 -4.06 -7.35 -14.04
C MET A 107 -2.57 -7.20 -14.34
N ASP A 108 -2.20 -6.92 -15.60
CA ASP A 108 -0.81 -6.60 -15.96
C ASP A 108 -0.35 -5.25 -15.40
N ASP A 109 -1.28 -4.37 -14.98
CA ASP A 109 -0.98 -3.06 -14.40
C ASP A 109 -0.75 -3.11 -12.87
N SER A 110 -1.01 -4.25 -12.23
CA SER A 110 -0.73 -4.48 -10.80
C SER A 110 0.75 -4.84 -10.58
N SER A 111 1.39 -4.14 -9.65
CA SER A 111 2.70 -4.48 -9.12
C SER A 111 2.66 -5.64 -8.10
N LEU A 112 1.49 -5.91 -7.52
CA LEU A 112 1.27 -7.05 -6.63
C LEU A 112 1.33 -8.38 -7.41
N SER A 113 1.83 -9.43 -6.76
CA SER A 113 1.71 -10.78 -7.31
C SER A 113 0.23 -11.21 -7.32
N PRO A 114 -0.18 -12.17 -8.17
CA PRO A 114 -1.57 -12.62 -8.20
C PRO A 114 -2.11 -13.08 -6.83
N GLU A 115 -1.25 -13.66 -5.99
CA GLU A 115 -1.59 -14.06 -4.62
C GLU A 115 -1.78 -12.83 -3.71
N ASP A 116 -0.78 -11.93 -3.68
CA ASP A 116 -0.84 -10.69 -2.89
C ASP A 116 -2.08 -9.86 -3.26
N PHE A 117 -2.36 -9.75 -4.56
CA PHE A 117 -3.51 -9.06 -5.11
C PHE A 117 -4.83 -9.67 -4.61
N ALA A 118 -4.99 -10.98 -4.70
CA ALA A 118 -6.21 -11.67 -4.26
C ALA A 118 -6.47 -11.46 -2.75
N ILE A 119 -5.41 -11.48 -1.95
CA ILE A 119 -5.46 -11.28 -0.50
C ILE A 119 -5.83 -9.83 -0.18
N PHE A 120 -5.13 -8.86 -0.80
CA PHE A 120 -5.40 -7.44 -0.58
C PHE A 120 -6.81 -7.05 -1.01
N LYS A 121 -7.28 -7.59 -2.14
CA LYS A 121 -8.65 -7.38 -2.59
C LYS A 121 -9.69 -8.04 -1.66
N LYS A 122 -9.41 -9.22 -1.09
CA LYS A 122 -10.29 -9.80 -0.06
C LYS A 122 -10.35 -8.86 1.15
N PHE A 123 -9.23 -8.31 1.58
CA PHE A 123 -9.17 -7.35 2.66
C PHE A 123 -10.00 -6.09 2.40
N LEU A 124 -9.88 -5.46 1.22
CA LEU A 124 -10.69 -4.28 0.89
C LEU A 124 -12.20 -4.57 0.95
N ARG A 125 -12.62 -5.77 0.50
CA ARG A 125 -14.02 -6.21 0.65
C ARG A 125 -14.43 -6.33 2.12
N LEU A 126 -13.60 -6.96 2.95
CA LEU A 126 -13.88 -7.09 4.38
C LEU A 126 -13.99 -5.74 5.07
N LEU A 127 -13.09 -4.79 4.74
CA LEU A 127 -13.18 -3.41 5.23
C LEU A 127 -14.51 -2.77 4.83
N SER A 128 -14.89 -2.84 3.54
CA SER A 128 -16.14 -2.24 3.05
C SER A 128 -17.41 -2.86 3.64
N SER A 129 -17.33 -4.10 4.14
CA SER A 129 -18.45 -4.80 4.79
C SER A 129 -18.45 -4.63 6.33
N GLY A 130 -17.55 -3.82 6.89
CA GLY A 130 -17.43 -3.62 8.34
C GLY A 130 -16.81 -4.80 9.10
N ASN A 131 -16.28 -5.81 8.42
CA ASN A 131 -15.69 -7.01 9.04
C ASN A 131 -14.22 -6.77 9.45
N GLY A 132 -13.98 -5.75 10.29
CA GLY A 132 -12.64 -5.29 10.66
C GLY A 132 -11.79 -6.35 11.37
N ALA A 133 -12.39 -7.24 12.17
CA ALA A 133 -11.66 -8.32 12.85
C ALA A 133 -11.12 -9.37 11.87
N GLU A 134 -11.93 -9.79 10.89
CA GLU A 134 -11.47 -10.71 9.84
C GLU A 134 -10.44 -10.02 8.93
N ALA A 135 -10.66 -8.75 8.60
CA ALA A 135 -9.71 -7.95 7.83
C ALA A 135 -8.34 -7.85 8.54
N ARG A 136 -8.34 -7.65 9.87
CA ARG A 136 -7.13 -7.63 10.69
C ARG A 136 -6.43 -8.99 10.70
N GLY A 137 -7.16 -10.08 10.96
CA GLY A 137 -6.59 -11.44 10.96
C GLY A 137 -6.08 -11.88 9.59
N LEU A 138 -6.58 -11.29 8.50
CA LEU A 138 -6.08 -11.53 7.15
C LEU A 138 -4.74 -10.82 6.90
N MET A 139 -4.54 -9.63 7.47
CA MET A 139 -3.38 -8.77 7.21
C MET A 139 -2.29 -8.86 8.25
N PHE A 140 -2.58 -9.38 9.44
CA PHE A 140 -1.63 -9.46 10.53
C PHE A 140 -1.61 -10.86 11.13
N GLU A 141 -0.40 -11.36 11.32
CA GLU A 141 -0.17 -12.56 12.11
C GLU A 141 -0.10 -12.15 13.59
N ASP A 142 -0.95 -12.74 14.42
CA ASP A 142 -0.84 -12.64 15.88
C ASP A 142 0.41 -13.41 16.33
N GLY A 143 1.55 -12.72 16.36
CA GLY A 143 2.80 -13.28 16.84
C GLY A 143 2.85 -13.31 18.37
N TYR A 144 2.65 -14.48 18.98
CA TYR A 144 3.11 -14.72 20.35
C TYR A 144 4.61 -15.00 20.33
N MET A 145 5.44 -13.99 20.60
CA MET A 145 6.82 -14.23 21.04
C MET A 145 6.81 -14.35 22.56
N SER A 146 6.70 -15.59 23.05
CA SER A 146 6.94 -15.92 24.44
C SER A 146 8.45 -15.89 24.69
N THR A 147 8.95 -14.79 25.25
CA THR A 147 10.11 -14.85 26.14
C THR A 147 10.02 -13.72 27.15
N GLN A 148 10.37 -14.07 28.38
CA GLN A 148 10.14 -13.37 29.64
C GLN A 148 10.39 -11.85 29.62
N ALA A 149 9.57 -11.16 30.43
CA ALA A 149 9.61 -9.75 30.82
C ALA A 149 9.26 -8.72 29.72
N SER A 150 8.00 -8.23 29.80
CA SER A 150 7.39 -7.18 28.97
C SER A 150 7.07 -7.61 27.53
N ALA A 151 5.97 -8.36 27.37
CA ALA A 151 5.43 -8.74 26.08
C ALA A 151 4.91 -7.51 25.30
N VAL A 152 5.76 -6.92 24.48
CA VAL A 152 5.32 -6.01 23.42
C VAL A 152 4.72 -6.87 22.32
N LYS A 153 3.41 -6.79 22.10
CA LYS A 153 2.77 -7.43 20.95
C LYS A 153 3.32 -6.80 19.66
N THR A 154 4.35 -7.40 19.08
CA THR A 154 4.80 -7.02 17.74
C THR A 154 3.86 -7.67 16.73
N VAL A 155 2.88 -6.89 16.28
CA VAL A 155 1.98 -7.28 15.22
C VAL A 155 2.78 -7.31 13.91
N LYS A 156 2.87 -8.47 13.27
CA LYS A 156 3.63 -8.64 12.03
C LYS A 156 2.68 -8.58 10.83
N ALA A 157 2.90 -7.62 9.94
CA ALA A 157 2.14 -7.54 8.69
C ALA A 157 2.45 -8.76 7.80
N ARG A 158 1.40 -9.30 7.18
CA ARG A 158 1.49 -10.42 6.23
C ARG A 158 2.34 -10.05 5.01
N PHE A 159 2.16 -8.84 4.51
CA PHE A 159 2.95 -8.33 3.39
C PHE A 159 4.33 -7.85 3.88
N SER A 160 5.32 -8.72 3.71
CA SER A 160 6.72 -8.42 4.06
C SER A 160 7.34 -7.29 3.24
N PHE A 161 6.72 -6.92 2.11
CA PHE A 161 7.17 -5.82 1.27
C PHE A 161 6.84 -4.44 1.85
N LEU A 162 5.83 -4.34 2.73
CA LEU A 162 5.38 -3.06 3.25
C LEU A 162 6.51 -2.32 3.99
N SER A 163 6.55 -1.01 3.79
CA SER A 163 7.36 -0.12 4.60
C SER A 163 6.70 0.11 5.97
N PRO A 164 7.42 0.68 6.95
CA PRO A 164 6.80 1.11 8.21
C PRO A 164 5.58 2.02 7.99
N LEU A 165 5.66 2.95 7.02
CA LEU A 165 4.53 3.80 6.64
C LEU A 165 3.38 2.97 6.04
N GLY A 166 3.66 2.05 5.12
CA GLY A 166 2.62 1.18 4.54
C GLY A 166 1.88 0.35 5.58
N VAL A 167 2.59 -0.13 6.61
CA VAL A 167 1.97 -0.80 7.77
C VAL A 167 1.08 0.16 8.57
N GLN A 168 1.55 1.38 8.86
CA GLN A 168 0.78 2.39 9.59
C GLN A 168 -0.49 2.79 8.83
N VAL A 169 -0.39 3.02 7.52
CA VAL A 169 -1.55 3.30 6.65
C VAL A 169 -2.54 2.13 6.72
N LEU A 170 -2.07 0.90 6.58
CA LEU A 170 -2.95 -0.28 6.65
C LEU A 170 -3.65 -0.42 8.02
N GLN A 171 -2.94 -0.15 9.12
CA GLN A 171 -3.50 -0.16 10.47
C GLN A 171 -4.57 0.92 10.66
N ARG A 172 -4.31 2.13 10.18
CA ARG A 172 -5.25 3.26 10.30
C ARG A 172 -6.63 2.92 9.73
N PHE A 173 -6.67 2.25 8.58
CA PHE A 173 -7.93 1.84 7.94
C PHE A 173 -8.65 0.71 8.68
N LEU A 174 -7.94 -0.09 9.47
CA LEU A 174 -8.54 -1.11 10.32
C LEU A 174 -9.12 -0.54 11.61
N ASP A 175 -8.47 0.47 12.19
CA ASP A 175 -8.88 1.08 13.44
C ASP A 175 -10.12 1.96 13.25
N GLU A 176 -10.19 2.76 12.17
CA GLU A 176 -11.32 3.66 11.92
C GLU A 176 -12.65 2.95 11.65
N ASN A 177 -12.63 1.72 11.13
CA ASN A 177 -13.86 0.91 10.96
C ASN A 177 -14.45 0.42 12.30
N GLN A 178 -13.74 0.59 13.42
CA GLN A 178 -14.25 0.26 14.75
C GLN A 178 -15.00 1.43 15.41
N ASP A 179 -14.71 2.67 14.99
CA ASP A 179 -15.25 3.88 15.63
C ASP A 179 -16.67 4.25 15.17
N GLU A 180 -17.15 3.75 14.02
CA GLU A 180 -18.52 4.02 13.54
C GLU A 180 -19.64 3.32 14.34
N TYR A 181 -19.31 2.42 15.29
CA TYR A 181 -20.28 1.72 16.14
C TYR A 181 -20.18 2.05 17.63
N GLY A 182 -19.41 3.06 18.00
CA GLY A 182 -19.23 3.47 19.38
C GLY A 182 -19.88 4.81 19.69
N TYR A 183 -21.22 4.92 19.66
CA TYR A 183 -22.07 5.73 20.56
C TYR A 183 -23.56 5.48 20.30
#